data_AF-A0A0N4YSZ5-F1
#
_entry.id   AF-A0A0N4YSZ5-F1
#
_cell.length_a   1.000
_cell.length_b   1.000
_cell.length_c   1.000
_cell.angle_alpha   90.00
_cell.angle_beta   90.00
_cell.angle_gamma   90.00
#
_symmetry.space_group_name_H-M   'P 1'
#
loop_
_entity.id
_entity.type
_entity.pdbx_description
1 polymer ?
#
loop_
_entity_poly.entity_id
_entity_poly.type
_entity_poly.pdbx_seq_one_letter_code
_entity_poly.pdbx_strand_id
1 'polypeptide(L)'
;MQSFKNSQFPRYTEYVGFKESIGALLLAVDKIREKHLLDDYALKIIIRNDDCQEVLAIGKAVELVTTANVDVIIGPTCNAPAVAVSVMSSYFNVPNYVWGLTTTNELALDKRSSTVTSLAANYIS
;
A
#
# COMPACT_ATOMS: atom_id res chain seq x y z
N MET A 1 17.73 7.95 39.51
CA MET A 1 17.84 6.66 38.79
C MET A 1 17.30 6.91 37.38
N GLN A 2 18.15 6.72 36.37
CA GLN A 2 18.14 7.26 34.99
C GLN A 2 16.78 7.06 34.27
N SER A 3 16.08 8.09 33.75
CA SER A 3 16.32 8.85 32.51
C SER A 3 16.72 7.99 31.31
N PHE A 4 15.73 7.41 30.62
CA PHE A 4 15.90 6.83 29.29
C PHE A 4 15.81 7.94 28.24
N LYS A 5 16.95 8.56 27.93
CA LYS A 5 17.20 9.24 26.65
C LYS A 5 17.92 8.26 25.71
N ASN A 6 17.71 8.46 24.41
CA ASN A 6 18.33 7.82 23.24
C ASN A 6 17.81 6.42 22.87
N SER A 7 17.42 6.13 21.63
CA SER A 7 17.71 6.79 20.35
C SER A 7 16.54 6.56 19.38
N GLN A 8 15.84 7.63 18.99
CA GLN A 8 15.00 7.58 17.79
C GLN A 8 15.93 7.45 16.59
N PHE A 9 16.14 6.22 16.10
CA PHE A 9 16.53 6.02 14.72
C PHE A 9 15.48 6.76 13.87
N PRO A 10 15.88 7.60 12.89
CA PRO A 10 14.91 8.12 11.94
C PRO A 10 14.39 6.88 11.18
N ARG A 11 13.24 6.36 11.62
CA ARG A 11 12.55 5.30 10.90
C ARG A 11 12.28 5.86 9.51
N TYR A 12 12.47 5.03 8.49
CA TYR A 12 12.37 5.29 7.04
C TYR A 12 11.08 6.00 6.53
N THR A 13 10.22 6.50 7.43
CA THR A 13 8.94 7.17 7.21
C THR A 13 9.03 8.43 6.34
N GLU A 14 10.21 9.06 6.26
CA GLU A 14 10.39 10.30 5.48
C GLU A 14 10.63 10.04 3.98
N TYR A 15 11.01 8.82 3.56
CA TYR A 15 11.43 8.54 2.18
C TYR A 15 10.33 7.99 1.26
N VAL A 16 9.20 7.54 1.80
CA VAL A 16 8.05 7.06 1.01
C VAL A 16 6.84 7.92 1.32
N GLY A 17 7.05 9.23 1.23
CA GLY A 17 6.10 10.19 1.74
C GLY A 17 4.87 10.34 0.85
N PHE A 18 3.71 10.30 1.51
CA PHE A 18 2.42 10.62 0.92
C PHE A 18 2.46 12.00 0.23
N LYS A 19 3.16 12.98 0.81
CA LYS A 19 3.21 14.37 0.31
C LYS A 19 3.86 14.47 -1.06
N GLU A 20 4.87 13.64 -1.31
CA GLU A 20 5.70 13.64 -2.51
C GLU A 20 5.03 12.86 -3.66
N SER A 21 4.14 11.92 -3.33
CA SER A 21 3.52 11.00 -4.28
C SER A 21 2.05 11.30 -4.59
N ILE A 22 1.33 11.98 -3.70
CA ILE A 22 -0.10 12.29 -3.88
C ILE A 22 -0.38 13.12 -5.14
N GLY A 23 0.56 13.99 -5.54
CA GLY A 23 0.42 14.79 -6.77
C GLY A 23 0.32 13.93 -8.03
N ALA A 24 1.05 12.81 -8.09
CA ALA A 24 0.98 11.88 -9.22
C ALA A 24 -0.39 11.18 -9.29
N LEU A 25 -0.95 10.80 -8.14
CA LEU A 25 -2.29 10.20 -8.06
C LEU A 25 -3.36 11.18 -8.55
N LEU A 26 -3.33 12.43 -8.08
CA LEU A 26 -4.29 13.44 -8.51
C LEU A 26 -4.22 13.70 -10.01
N LEU A 27 -3.01 13.82 -10.56
CA LEU A 27 -2.82 13.97 -12.01
C LEU A 27 -3.36 12.77 -12.79
N ALA A 28 -3.16 11.54 -12.30
CA ALA A 28 -3.70 10.34 -12.93
C ALA A 28 -5.24 10.34 -12.93
N VAL A 29 -5.88 10.75 -11.83
CA VAL A 29 -7.34 10.88 -11.73
C VAL A 29 -7.87 11.93 -12.69
N ASP A 30 -7.22 13.08 -12.78
CA ASP A 30 -7.60 14.13 -13.73
C ASP A 30 -7.51 13.61 -15.18
N LYS A 31 -6.46 12.85 -15.51
CA LYS A 31 -6.32 12.24 -16.83
C LYS A 31 -7.33 11.14 -17.13
N ILE A 32 -7.74 10.36 -16.13
CA ILE A 32 -8.82 9.36 -16.28
C ILE A 32 -10.13 10.06 -16.64
N ARG A 33 -10.44 11.17 -15.96
CA ARG A 33 -11.65 11.96 -16.20
C ARG A 33 -11.61 12.68 -17.55
N GLU A 34 -10.49 13.31 -17.88
CA GLU A 34 -10.29 13.99 -19.17
C GLU A 34 -10.47 13.05 -20.37
N LYS A 35 -10.05 11.79 -20.21
CA LYS A 35 -10.10 10.77 -21.27
C LYS A 35 -11.37 9.92 -21.26
N HIS A 36 -12.32 10.20 -20.37
CA HIS A 36 -13.59 9.45 -20.28
C HIS A 36 -13.40 7.93 -20.17
N LEU A 37 -12.38 7.48 -19.43
CA LEU A 37 -12.01 6.04 -19.39
C LEU A 37 -12.95 5.19 -18.54
N LEU A 38 -13.70 5.80 -17.63
CA LEU A 38 -14.50 5.12 -16.59
C LEU A 38 -15.84 5.82 -16.37
N ASP A 39 -16.49 6.33 -17.42
CA ASP A 39 -17.73 7.13 -17.29
C ASP A 39 -18.89 6.33 -16.69
N ASP A 40 -18.90 5.01 -16.88
CA ASP A 40 -19.89 4.11 -16.30
C ASP A 40 -19.61 3.75 -14.82
N TYR A 41 -18.50 4.20 -14.26
CA TYR A 41 -18.05 3.83 -12.90
C TYR A 41 -17.78 5.07 -12.03
N ALA A 42 -18.29 5.04 -10.79
CA ALA A 42 -18.01 6.08 -9.81
C ALA A 42 -16.64 5.86 -9.14
N LEU A 43 -15.58 6.43 -9.71
CA LEU A 43 -14.24 6.33 -9.12
C LEU A 43 -14.15 7.08 -7.77
N LYS A 44 -14.05 6.32 -6.67
CA LYS A 44 -13.85 6.83 -5.30
C LYS A 44 -12.51 6.37 -4.76
N ILE A 45 -11.70 7.32 -4.31
CA ILE A 45 -10.38 7.06 -3.73
C ILE A 45 -10.44 7.29 -2.22
N ILE A 46 -10.00 6.31 -1.45
CA ILE A 46 -9.94 6.37 0.01
C ILE A 46 -8.50 6.15 0.43
N ILE A 47 -7.93 7.13 1.11
CA ILE A 47 -6.53 7.10 1.55
C ILE A 47 -6.49 6.72 3.04
N ARG A 48 -5.53 5.86 3.40
CA ARG A 48 -5.15 5.53 4.77
C ARG A 48 -3.64 5.56 4.87
N ASN A 49 -3.13 6.09 5.98
CA ASN A 49 -1.71 6.08 6.27
C ASN A 49 -1.42 5.00 7.32
N ASP A 50 -0.36 4.23 7.08
CA ASP A 50 0.12 3.18 7.96
C ASP A 50 1.46 3.51 8.65
N ASP A 51 2.08 4.64 8.31
CA ASP A 51 3.41 5.07 8.79
C ASP A 51 4.47 3.95 8.72
N CYS A 52 4.38 3.10 7.70
CA CYS A 52 5.21 1.91 7.54
C CYS A 52 5.19 0.93 8.74
N GLN A 53 4.09 0.90 9.51
CA GLN A 53 3.88 -0.02 10.62
C GLN A 53 2.88 -1.12 10.24
N GLU A 54 3.30 -2.38 10.33
CA GLU A 54 2.50 -3.55 9.92
C GLU A 54 1.14 -3.64 10.61
N VAL A 55 1.10 -3.36 11.92
CA VAL A 55 -0.14 -3.39 12.71
C VAL A 55 -1.16 -2.38 12.21
N LEU A 56 -0.69 -1.17 11.87
CA LEU A 56 -1.55 -0.12 11.30
C LEU A 56 -1.96 -0.48 9.88
N ALA A 57 -1.03 -0.97 9.06
CA ALA A 57 -1.29 -1.36 7.68
C ALA A 57 -2.38 -2.43 7.59
N ILE A 58 -2.28 -3.52 8.35
CA ILE A 58 -3.30 -4.57 8.39
C ILE A 58 -4.63 -3.99 8.89
N GLY A 59 -4.63 -3.30 10.03
CA GLY A 59 -5.86 -2.79 10.62
C GLY A 59 -6.61 -1.85 9.67
N LYS A 60 -5.88 -0.95 8.98
CA LYS A 60 -6.44 -0.03 8.00
C LYS A 60 -6.87 -0.72 6.71
N ALA A 61 -6.11 -1.69 6.24
CA ALA A 61 -6.49 -2.45 5.06
C ALA A 61 -7.73 -3.33 5.31
N VAL A 62 -7.86 -3.93 6.50
CA VAL A 62 -9.11 -4.61 6.91
C VAL A 62 -10.28 -3.63 6.98
N GLU A 63 -10.09 -2.43 7.54
CA GLU A 63 -11.13 -1.38 7.56
C GLU A 63 -11.56 -1.00 6.12
N LEU A 64 -10.61 -0.89 5.19
CA LEU A 64 -10.90 -0.59 3.79
C LEU A 64 -11.72 -1.71 3.12
N VAL A 65 -11.35 -2.96 3.33
CA VAL A 65 -12.05 -4.11 2.73
C VAL A 65 -13.43 -4.31 3.35
N THR A 66 -13.52 -4.30 4.68
CA THR A 66 -14.75 -4.71 5.40
C THR A 66 -15.75 -3.58 5.60
N THR A 67 -15.27 -2.36 5.85
CA THR A 67 -16.15 -1.21 6.15
C THR A 67 -16.34 -0.34 4.92
N ALA A 68 -15.25 -0.04 4.22
CA ALA A 68 -15.31 0.82 3.03
C ALA A 68 -15.64 0.06 1.74
N ASN A 69 -15.62 -1.27 1.76
CA ASN A 69 -15.90 -2.16 0.62
C ASN A 69 -15.13 -1.76 -0.63
N VAL A 70 -13.81 -1.57 -0.50
CA VAL A 70 -12.96 -1.24 -1.64
C VAL A 70 -12.80 -2.43 -2.58
N ASP A 71 -12.82 -2.17 -3.89
CA ASP A 71 -12.61 -3.20 -4.91
C ASP A 71 -11.13 -3.53 -5.12
N VAL A 72 -10.24 -2.58 -4.84
CA VAL A 72 -8.79 -2.69 -5.08
C VAL A 72 -8.03 -1.95 -3.98
N ILE A 73 -6.91 -2.53 -3.56
CA ILE A 73 -5.93 -1.88 -2.67
C ILE A 73 -4.70 -1.49 -3.50
N ILE A 74 -4.24 -0.24 -3.32
CA ILE A 74 -2.98 0.26 -3.90
C ILE A 74 -2.07 0.70 -2.75
N GLY A 75 -0.93 0.02 -2.60
CA GLY A 75 -0.07 0.04 -1.43
C GLY A 75 -0.14 -1.28 -0.66
N PRO A 76 0.48 -1.40 0.52
CA PRO A 76 1.41 -0.48 1.17
C PRO A 76 2.69 -0.20 0.37
N THR A 77 3.47 0.78 0.82
CA THR A 77 4.66 1.27 0.09
C THR A 77 6.00 0.85 0.71
N CYS A 78 5.95 0.21 1.89
CA CYS A 78 7.08 -0.31 2.64
C CYS A 78 7.03 -1.85 2.68
N ASN A 79 8.19 -2.50 2.63
CA ASN A 79 8.33 -3.97 2.58
C ASN A 79 7.50 -4.73 3.63
N ALA A 80 7.71 -4.44 4.92
CA ALA A 80 7.06 -5.20 5.99
C ALA A 80 5.53 -5.05 5.97
N PRO A 81 4.96 -3.82 5.93
CA PRO A 81 3.53 -3.61 5.69
C PRO A 81 2.99 -4.31 4.44
N ALA A 82 3.73 -4.27 3.33
CA ALA A 82 3.28 -4.87 2.08
C ALA A 82 3.14 -6.39 2.18
N VAL A 83 4.08 -7.08 2.83
CA VAL A 83 4.01 -8.52 3.09
C VAL A 83 2.86 -8.86 4.04
N ALA A 84 2.60 -8.01 5.03
CA ALA A 84 1.52 -8.20 5.97
C ALA A 84 0.14 -8.07 5.29
N VAL A 85 -0.04 -7.04 4.47
CA VAL A 85 -1.27 -6.78 3.71
C VAL A 85 -1.43 -7.78 2.54
N SER A 86 -0.35 -8.33 1.98
CA SER A 86 -0.44 -9.30 0.88
C SER A 86 -1.13 -10.60 1.29
N VAL A 87 -0.86 -11.08 2.50
CA VAL A 87 -1.52 -12.27 3.07
C VAL A 87 -3.01 -11.98 3.32
N MET A 88 -3.32 -10.81 3.89
CA MET A 88 -4.69 -10.41 4.16
C MET A 88 -5.51 -10.22 2.88
N SER A 89 -4.96 -9.54 1.88
CA SER A 89 -5.61 -9.34 0.58
C SER A 89 -5.87 -10.65 -0.16
N SER A 90 -4.96 -11.62 -0.05
CA SER A 90 -5.16 -12.97 -0.59
C SER A 90 -6.32 -13.69 0.13
N TYR A 91 -6.48 -13.50 1.44
CA TYR A 91 -7.61 -14.08 2.20
C TYR A 91 -8.96 -13.49 1.78
N PHE A 92 -9.05 -12.16 1.62
CA PHE A 92 -10.29 -11.51 1.17
C PHE A 92 -10.50 -11.53 -0.35
N ASN A 93 -9.55 -12.12 -1.10
CA ASN A 93 -9.54 -12.14 -2.56
C ASN A 93 -9.67 -10.74 -3.19
N VAL A 94 -8.96 -9.75 -2.62
CA VAL A 94 -8.92 -8.37 -3.12
C VAL A 94 -7.59 -8.14 -3.84
N PRO A 95 -7.59 -7.60 -5.08
CA PRO A 95 -6.37 -7.24 -5.78
C PRO A 95 -5.56 -6.19 -5.00
N ASN A 96 -4.26 -6.43 -4.81
CA ASN A 96 -3.37 -5.59 -4.03
C ASN A 96 -2.13 -5.19 -4.84
N TYR A 97 -2.07 -3.93 -5.27
CA TYR A 97 -0.97 -3.40 -6.08
C TYR A 97 0.02 -2.64 -5.21
N VAL A 98 1.17 -3.24 -4.93
CA VAL A 98 2.21 -2.65 -4.08
C VAL A 98 3.20 -1.84 -4.92
N TRP A 99 3.71 -0.74 -4.37
CA TRP A 99 4.67 0.14 -5.06
C TRP A 99 5.70 0.69 -4.08
N GLY A 100 6.66 1.50 -4.54
CA GLY A 100 7.66 2.10 -3.66
C GLY A 100 8.78 1.14 -3.25
N LEU A 101 9.08 1.05 -1.96
CA LEU A 101 10.18 0.25 -1.40
C LEU A 101 9.78 -1.21 -1.16
N THR A 102 8.96 -1.78 -2.05
CA THR A 102 8.37 -3.13 -1.93
C THR A 102 9.14 -4.16 -2.75
N THR A 103 10.44 -4.26 -2.50
CA THR A 103 11.39 -5.10 -3.28
C THR A 103 11.66 -6.48 -2.68
N THR A 104 10.93 -6.87 -1.63
CA THR A 104 11.12 -8.17 -0.96
C THR A 104 10.62 -9.36 -1.79
N ASN A 105 11.40 -10.45 -1.80
CA ASN A 105 11.07 -11.70 -2.49
C ASN A 105 9.84 -12.40 -1.91
N GLU A 106 9.48 -12.08 -0.67
CA GLU A 106 8.25 -12.59 -0.02
C GLU A 106 6.97 -12.21 -0.80
N LEU A 107 7.01 -11.10 -1.54
CA LEU A 107 5.89 -10.67 -2.38
C LEU A 107 5.81 -11.43 -3.71
N ALA A 108 6.89 -12.09 -4.14
CA ALA A 108 6.91 -12.93 -5.34
C ALA A 108 6.39 -14.36 -5.09
N LEU A 109 6.05 -14.70 -3.83
CA LEU A 109 5.53 -16.02 -3.47
C LEU A 109 4.04 -16.14 -3.80
N ASP A 110 3.74 -16.76 -4.95
CA ASP A 110 2.38 -16.95 -5.49
C ASP A 110 1.39 -17.56 -4.50
N LYS A 111 1.78 -18.59 -3.74
CA LYS A 111 0.88 -19.23 -2.75
C LYS A 111 0.53 -18.35 -1.54
N ARG A 112 1.39 -17.38 -1.21
CA ARG A 112 1.24 -16.51 -0.04
C ARG A 112 0.56 -15.19 -0.40
N SER A 113 0.79 -14.71 -1.61
CA SER A 113 0.43 -13.38 -2.08
C SER A 113 -0.28 -13.47 -3.45
N SER A 114 -1.27 -14.35 -3.56
CA SER A 114 -1.88 -14.74 -4.85
C SER A 114 -2.63 -13.62 -5.57
N THR A 115 -3.06 -12.59 -4.84
CA THR A 115 -3.76 -11.42 -5.41
C THR A 115 -2.87 -10.17 -5.50
N VAL A 116 -1.56 -10.32 -5.28
CA VAL A 116 -0.64 -9.20 -5.16
C VAL A 116 0.20 -9.03 -6.41
N THR A 117 0.34 -7.79 -6.86
CA THR A 117 1.24 -7.43 -7.96
C THR A 117 2.15 -6.29 -7.51
N SER A 118 3.46 -6.48 -7.68
CA SER A 118 4.43 -5.41 -7.47
C SER A 118 4.52 -4.52 -8.70
N LEU A 119 4.40 -3.22 -8.49
CA LEU A 119 4.65 -2.17 -9.49
C LEU A 119 6.09 -1.65 -9.43
N ALA A 120 6.86 -2.04 -8.40
CA ALA A 120 8.27 -1.71 -8.24
C ALA A 120 9.15 -2.86 -8.75
N ALA A 121 10.33 -2.51 -9.29
CA ALA A 121 11.32 -3.49 -9.70
C ALA A 121 11.78 -4.31 -8.48
N ASN A 122 11.55 -5.62 -8.52
CA ASN A 122 12.06 -6.58 -7.54
C ASN A 122 13.23 -7.37 -8.14
N TYR A 123 14.14 -7.82 -7.28
CA TYR A 123 15.22 -8.72 -7.69
C TYR A 123 14.78 -10.15 -7.40
N ILE A 124 14.22 -10.84 -8.39
CA ILE A 124 14.05 -12.29 -8.29
C ILE A 124 15.45 -12.90 -8.46
N SER A 125 16.08 -13.36 -7.37
CA SER A 125 17.30 -14.17 -7.41
C SER A 125 16.97 -15.64 -7.32
#